data_AF-A0A2V8EC09-F1
#
_entry.id   AF-A0A2V8EC09-F1
#
_cell.length_a   1.000
_cell.length_b   1.000
_cell.length_c   1.000
_cell.angle_alpha   90.00
_cell.angle_beta   90.00
_cell.angle_gamma   90.00
#
_symmetry.space_group_name_H-M   'P 1'
#
loop_
_entity.id
_entity.type
_entity.pdbx_description
1 polymer ?
#
loop_
_entity_poly.entity_id
_entity_poly.type
_entity_poly.pdbx_seq_one_letter_code
_entity_poly.pdbx_strand_id
1 'polypeptide(L)'
;MLRAGLYIMWCSARNRMRRRIQRLREPRYLTGAAAGVAYLYFAIFSRARSRRPAGSAGRGGVGATPTTLLSLLGPSAPALASLLLLLVAAASWIFPIGSGLLNFSRAEKQFLFPAPVSRRWLVAYRLLRAQLAVLISASVLALFYRGGGAGGQLRSALGIWMFLMTCHLYFAGVTLARRRPSVAGTASRWIGRIPFLFTIGAMGSVAAAVGRMVAARPVTDFRDAWDTLGGIAQTGLPQVFLWPFTAVLQPFLAATSAAWIQALPAAALVLLAAAAWVLRTGDVLDTGLDSAPELQPARGAARRPLQYRSRPSAWVLGSAGRAETAFVWKGAMQTFRVVDWRLMLRGTGIVVWLVVASLAVNRARGFSEILGVLAVFAMGFTVAMGPQILRADLRQDLEHLELLKTWPVRAASVVRGELIWPTMVVTIVAWACGIVALTFSAAVFNSTGRPWRMAVGTAAMILTPALVLAQYTIHNAAALMFPAWIHLGAGRARGVDAIGQRLILLGGTWLTLVVLLLPGTIVGGAIALALYRLAGPWVCLPGALCCAAIIGIELVVATEALGPLYERLDVTSVERAE
;
A
#
# COMPACT_ATOMS: atom_id res chain seq x y z
N MET A 1 -1.71 -33.13 -18.53
CA MET A 1 -1.23 -32.15 -17.50
C MET A 1 -2.32 -31.20 -16.99
N LEU A 2 -3.12 -30.52 -17.84
CA LEU A 2 -4.21 -29.62 -17.38
C LEU A 2 -5.20 -30.30 -16.41
N ARG A 3 -5.67 -31.52 -16.71
CA ARG A 3 -6.54 -32.31 -15.81
C ARG A 3 -5.92 -32.53 -14.43
N ALA A 4 -4.63 -32.90 -14.36
CA ALA A 4 -3.91 -33.08 -13.09
C ALA A 4 -3.76 -31.76 -12.32
N GLY A 5 -3.48 -30.66 -13.00
CA GLY A 5 -3.43 -29.33 -12.39
C GLY A 5 -4.78 -28.89 -11.81
N LEU A 6 -5.88 -29.13 -12.54
CA LEU A 6 -7.24 -28.87 -12.07
C LEU A 6 -7.60 -29.76 -10.87
N TYR A 7 -7.20 -31.03 -10.89
CA TYR A 7 -7.39 -31.95 -9.76
C TYR A 7 -6.68 -31.47 -8.49
N ILE A 8 -5.39 -31.10 -8.60
CA ILE A 8 -4.61 -30.56 -7.47
C ILE A 8 -5.26 -29.26 -6.95
N MET A 9 -5.70 -28.38 -7.85
CA MET A 9 -6.38 -27.14 -7.49
C MET A 9 -7.68 -27.41 -6.73
N TRP A 10 -8.49 -28.36 -7.20
CA TRP A 10 -9.75 -28.76 -6.56
C TRP A 10 -9.51 -29.38 -5.18
N CYS A 11 -8.62 -30.37 -5.06
CA CYS A 11 -8.29 -30.99 -3.77
C CYS A 11 -7.71 -29.97 -2.78
N SER A 12 -6.83 -29.06 -3.25
CA SER A 12 -6.29 -27.98 -2.43
C SER A 12 -7.38 -27.00 -1.96
N ALA A 13 -8.32 -26.64 -2.84
CA ALA A 13 -9.45 -25.78 -2.49
C ALA A 13 -10.39 -26.46 -1.49
N ARG A 14 -10.75 -27.72 -1.72
CA ARG A 14 -11.58 -28.54 -0.83
C ARG A 14 -10.94 -28.69 0.55
N ASN A 15 -9.66 -29.03 0.62
CA ASN A 15 -8.94 -29.19 1.89
C ASN A 15 -8.83 -27.86 2.63
N ARG A 16 -8.59 -26.75 1.91
CA ARG A 16 -8.58 -25.41 2.51
C ARG A 16 -9.95 -25.03 3.07
N MET A 17 -11.03 -25.30 2.34
CA MET A 17 -12.39 -25.01 2.80
C MET A 17 -12.74 -25.86 4.02
N ARG A 18 -12.42 -27.16 4.01
CA ARG A 18 -12.63 -28.06 5.14
C ARG A 18 -11.89 -27.59 6.39
N ARG A 19 -10.61 -27.24 6.28
CA ARG A 19 -9.83 -26.70 7.41
C ARG A 19 -10.41 -25.38 7.93
N ARG A 20 -10.91 -24.49 7.06
CA ARG A 20 -11.58 -23.25 7.49
C ARG A 20 -12.86 -23.50 8.26
N ILE A 21 -13.70 -24.42 7.78
CA ILE A 21 -14.92 -24.81 8.48
C ILE A 21 -14.59 -25.45 9.83
N GLN A 22 -13.55 -26.27 9.90
CA GLN A 22 -13.08 -26.85 11.17
C GLN A 22 -12.60 -25.77 12.15
N ARG A 23 -11.89 -24.74 11.68
CA ARG A 23 -11.47 -23.60 12.51
C ARG A 23 -12.64 -22.80 13.09
N LEU A 24 -13.79 -22.75 12.42
CA LEU A 24 -15.00 -22.09 12.96
C LEU A 24 -15.51 -22.74 14.25
N ARG A 25 -15.06 -23.94 14.61
CA ARG A 25 -15.37 -24.56 15.90
C ARG A 25 -14.72 -23.83 17.06
N GLU A 26 -13.64 -23.08 16.83
CA GLU A 26 -13.01 -22.29 17.87
C GLU A 26 -13.69 -20.91 17.93
N PRO A 27 -14.14 -20.47 19.12
CA PRO A 27 -14.95 -19.25 19.29
C PRO A 27 -14.24 -18.01 18.73
N ARG A 28 -12.90 -17.98 18.81
CA ARG A 28 -12.04 -16.90 18.29
C ARG A 28 -12.12 -16.69 16.77
N TYR A 29 -12.39 -17.73 15.99
CA TYR A 29 -12.53 -17.61 14.53
C TYR A 29 -13.99 -17.37 14.13
N LEU A 30 -14.93 -17.85 14.95
CA LEU A 30 -16.37 -17.64 14.75
C LEU A 30 -16.74 -16.16 14.83
N THR A 31 -16.25 -15.43 15.84
CA THR A 31 -16.52 -13.98 15.99
C THR A 31 -16.01 -13.18 14.79
N GLY A 32 -14.79 -13.49 14.34
CA GLY A 32 -14.21 -12.91 13.12
C GLY A 32 -15.03 -13.22 11.87
N ALA A 33 -15.44 -14.48 11.68
CA ALA A 33 -16.27 -14.86 10.55
C ALA A 33 -17.66 -14.21 10.59
N ALA A 34 -18.30 -14.14 11.76
CA ALA A 34 -19.59 -13.50 11.94
C ALA A 34 -19.52 -12.01 11.61
N ALA A 35 -18.51 -11.29 12.09
CA ALA A 35 -18.31 -9.88 11.75
C ALA A 35 -18.00 -9.69 10.26
N GLY A 36 -17.22 -10.58 9.65
CA GLY A 36 -16.93 -10.55 8.21
C GLY A 36 -18.19 -10.77 7.36
N VAL A 37 -19.01 -11.76 7.71
CA VAL A 37 -20.29 -12.04 7.05
C VAL A 37 -21.28 -10.91 7.28
N ALA A 38 -21.39 -10.39 8.52
CA ALA A 38 -22.24 -9.25 8.83
C ALA A 38 -21.83 -8.02 8.03
N TYR A 39 -20.54 -7.73 7.91
CA TYR A 39 -20.04 -6.64 7.08
C TYR A 39 -20.42 -6.84 5.60
N LEU A 40 -20.22 -8.03 5.03
CA LEU A 40 -20.62 -8.32 3.65
C LEU A 40 -22.13 -8.21 3.48
N TYR A 41 -22.91 -8.74 4.43
CA TYR A 41 -24.36 -8.63 4.44
C TYR A 41 -24.80 -7.17 4.48
N PHE A 42 -24.35 -6.37 5.46
CA PHE A 42 -24.72 -4.96 5.53
C PHE A 42 -24.21 -4.17 4.32
N ALA A 43 -22.99 -4.39 3.85
CA ALA A 43 -22.47 -3.69 2.68
C ALA A 43 -23.31 -3.96 1.42
N ILE A 44 -23.82 -5.18 1.25
CA ILE A 44 -24.66 -5.57 0.12
C ILE A 44 -26.12 -5.12 0.33
N PHE A 45 -26.70 -5.39 1.51
CA PHE A 45 -28.13 -5.22 1.80
C PHE A 45 -28.53 -3.83 2.31
N SER A 46 -27.70 -3.12 3.09
CA SER A 46 -28.02 -1.73 3.50
C SER A 46 -28.11 -0.82 2.28
N ARG A 47 -27.21 -1.02 1.31
CA ARG A 47 -27.21 -0.33 0.02
C ARG A 47 -28.32 -0.81 -0.92
N ALA A 48 -28.76 -2.07 -0.77
CA ALA A 48 -29.97 -2.57 -1.44
C ALA A 48 -31.26 -2.01 -0.83
N ARG A 49 -31.26 -1.51 0.41
CA ARG A 49 -32.45 -0.92 1.05
C ARG A 49 -32.62 0.57 0.72
N SER A 50 -31.54 1.27 0.38
CA SER A 50 -31.57 2.63 -0.21
C SER A 50 -32.14 2.67 -1.64
N ARG A 51 -32.79 1.59 -2.11
CA ARG A 51 -33.44 1.42 -3.42
C ARG A 51 -34.80 2.11 -3.54
N ARG A 52 -35.22 2.97 -2.60
CA ARG A 52 -36.42 3.78 -2.85
C ARG A 52 -36.12 4.73 -4.01
N PRO A 53 -36.95 4.75 -5.07
CA PRO A 53 -36.77 5.71 -6.15
C PRO A 53 -36.95 7.09 -5.52
N ALA A 54 -35.87 7.87 -5.45
CA ALA A 54 -35.96 9.26 -5.07
C ALA A 54 -36.64 9.99 -6.23
N GLY A 55 -37.98 10.03 -6.18
CA GLY A 55 -38.70 11.16 -6.75
C GLY A 55 -38.17 12.42 -6.07
N SER A 56 -37.68 13.36 -6.88
CA SER A 56 -37.37 14.75 -6.55
C SER A 56 -37.24 15.11 -5.05
N ALA A 57 -36.02 15.03 -4.49
CA ALA A 57 -35.68 15.83 -3.31
C ALA A 57 -34.16 16.03 -3.27
N GLY A 58 -33.75 17.31 -3.24
CA GLY A 58 -32.36 17.74 -3.30
C GLY A 58 -31.54 17.52 -2.04
N ARG A 59 -30.23 17.73 -2.21
CA ARG A 59 -29.17 18.00 -1.20
C ARG A 59 -28.93 16.93 -0.12
N GLY A 60 -27.73 16.35 -0.14
CA GLY A 60 -27.00 16.04 1.10
C GLY A 60 -26.52 14.61 1.37
N GLY A 61 -26.59 13.68 0.41
CA GLY A 61 -26.11 12.30 0.62
C GLY A 61 -24.70 12.06 0.08
N VAL A 62 -23.68 12.05 0.95
CA VAL A 62 -22.29 11.67 0.63
C VAL A 62 -22.22 10.17 0.30
N GLY A 63 -22.47 9.87 -0.96
CA GLY A 63 -22.36 8.53 -1.54
C GLY A 63 -21.94 8.64 -2.99
N ALA A 64 -20.90 9.42 -3.27
CA ALA A 64 -20.37 9.60 -4.61
C ALA A 64 -19.89 8.23 -5.13
N THR A 65 -20.57 7.70 -6.16
CA THR A 65 -20.04 6.56 -6.91
C THR A 65 -18.74 7.00 -7.58
N PRO A 66 -17.75 6.12 -7.79
CA PRO A 66 -16.54 6.47 -8.51
C PRO A 66 -16.85 7.04 -9.90
N THR A 67 -17.93 6.61 -10.54
CA THR A 67 -18.43 7.18 -11.80
C THR A 67 -18.91 8.62 -11.67
N THR A 68 -19.53 9.01 -10.55
CA THR A 68 -19.87 10.42 -10.28
C THR A 68 -18.64 11.25 -9.97
N LEU A 69 -17.63 10.71 -9.27
CA LEU A 69 -16.33 11.38 -9.11
C LEU A 69 -15.58 11.48 -10.44
N LEU A 70 -15.65 10.46 -11.29
CA LEU A 70 -15.04 10.45 -12.63
C LEU A 70 -15.74 11.40 -13.60
N SER A 71 -17.07 11.55 -13.51
CA SER A 71 -17.82 12.54 -14.27
C SER A 71 -17.58 13.96 -13.76
N LEU A 72 -17.29 14.13 -12.46
CA LEU A 72 -16.83 15.40 -11.89
C LEU A 72 -15.40 15.77 -12.36
N LEU A 73 -14.61 14.79 -12.80
CA LEU A 73 -13.25 14.97 -13.35
C LEU A 73 -13.23 15.26 -14.87
N GLY A 74 -14.41 15.39 -15.50
CA GLY A 74 -14.56 15.80 -16.90
C GLY A 74 -14.29 14.70 -17.95
N PRO A 75 -14.41 15.03 -19.25
CA PRO A 75 -14.19 14.10 -20.37
C PRO A 75 -12.74 13.59 -20.48
N SER A 76 -11.79 14.20 -19.77
CA SER A 76 -10.37 13.86 -19.73
C SER A 76 -10.02 12.69 -18.79
N ALA A 77 -10.97 12.23 -17.96
CA ALA A 77 -10.71 11.20 -16.96
C ALA A 77 -10.13 9.86 -17.48
N PRO A 78 -10.58 9.26 -18.60
CA PRO A 78 -9.97 8.02 -19.12
C PRO A 78 -8.52 8.23 -19.57
N ALA A 79 -8.22 9.40 -20.13
CA ALA A 79 -6.88 9.75 -20.59
C ALA A 79 -5.91 9.89 -19.40
N LEU A 80 -6.35 10.55 -18.34
CA LEU A 80 -5.58 10.67 -17.09
C LEU A 80 -5.41 9.34 -16.36
N ALA A 81 -6.44 8.49 -16.35
CA ALA A 81 -6.32 7.14 -15.79
C ALA A 81 -5.26 6.30 -16.54
N SER A 82 -5.15 6.48 -17.85
CA SER A 82 -4.13 5.80 -18.67
C SER A 82 -2.71 6.31 -18.39
N LEU A 83 -2.53 7.62 -18.18
CA LEU A 83 -1.27 8.22 -17.74
C LEU A 83 -0.85 7.70 -16.37
N LEU A 84 -1.80 7.59 -15.44
CA LEU A 84 -1.55 7.01 -14.12
C LEU A 84 -1.13 5.54 -14.23
N LEU A 85 -1.76 4.76 -15.12
CA LEU A 85 -1.37 3.37 -15.37
C LEU A 85 0.05 3.27 -15.95
N LEU A 86 0.43 4.19 -16.86
CA LEU A 86 1.78 4.29 -17.41
C LEU A 86 2.81 4.60 -16.30
N LEU A 87 2.52 5.55 -15.40
CA LEU A 87 3.38 5.87 -14.26
C LEU A 87 3.56 4.65 -13.34
N VAL A 88 2.48 3.92 -13.04
CA VAL A 88 2.55 2.68 -12.24
C VAL A 88 3.38 1.61 -12.95
N ALA A 89 3.22 1.46 -14.27
CA ALA A 89 3.99 0.52 -15.07
C ALA A 89 5.49 0.87 -15.07
N ALA A 90 5.84 2.14 -15.25
CA ALA A 90 7.23 2.63 -15.18
C ALA A 90 7.83 2.46 -13.77
N ALA A 91 7.07 2.81 -12.73
CA ALA A 91 7.48 2.64 -11.34
C ALA A 91 7.76 1.16 -11.01
N SER A 92 7.03 0.22 -11.64
CA SER A 92 7.23 -1.21 -11.43
C SER A 92 8.62 -1.71 -11.84
N TRP A 93 9.32 -1.02 -12.75
CA TRP A 93 10.68 -1.35 -13.15
C TRP A 93 11.72 -0.83 -12.16
N ILE A 94 11.49 0.36 -11.60
CA ILE A 94 12.37 1.02 -10.64
C ILE A 94 12.25 0.38 -9.25
N PHE A 95 11.02 0.19 -8.78
CA PHE A 95 10.73 -0.37 -7.46
C PHE A 95 10.56 -1.90 -7.56
N PRO A 96 11.08 -2.68 -6.59
CA PRO A 96 10.93 -4.14 -6.56
C PRO A 96 9.51 -4.56 -6.15
N ILE A 97 8.49 -4.07 -6.86
CA ILE A 97 7.10 -4.48 -6.71
C ILE A 97 6.97 -5.87 -7.34
N GLY A 98 6.95 -6.89 -6.49
CA GLY A 98 6.83 -8.28 -6.92
C GLY A 98 5.37 -8.73 -7.04
N SER A 99 5.03 -9.48 -8.09
CA SER A 99 3.76 -10.20 -8.09
C SER A 99 3.88 -11.46 -7.23
N GLY A 100 2.89 -11.70 -6.37
CA GLY A 100 2.78 -12.96 -5.62
C GLY A 100 2.42 -14.17 -6.52
N LEU A 101 2.30 -13.94 -7.82
CA LEU A 101 1.91 -14.95 -8.79
C LEU A 101 2.96 -16.06 -8.83
N LEU A 102 4.26 -15.75 -8.81
CA LEU A 102 5.34 -16.75 -8.90
C LEU A 102 5.81 -17.31 -7.54
N ASN A 103 5.10 -17.02 -6.45
CA ASN A 103 5.45 -17.54 -5.12
C ASN A 103 4.85 -18.94 -4.92
N PHE A 104 5.64 -19.97 -5.18
CA PHE A 104 5.31 -21.35 -4.85
C PHE A 104 5.40 -21.57 -3.33
N SER A 105 4.42 -22.29 -2.77
CA SER A 105 4.50 -22.78 -1.39
C SER A 105 5.65 -23.78 -1.24
N ARG A 106 6.11 -24.04 -0.01
CA ARG A 106 7.18 -25.02 0.25
C ARG A 106 6.83 -26.39 -0.34
N ALA A 107 5.60 -26.86 -0.07
CA ALA A 107 5.09 -28.10 -0.63
C ALA A 107 5.07 -28.09 -2.17
N GLU A 108 4.60 -27.02 -2.81
CA GLU A 108 4.62 -26.92 -4.28
C GLU A 108 6.04 -26.96 -4.85
N LYS A 109 7.02 -26.33 -4.19
CA LYS A 109 8.42 -26.41 -4.63
C LYS A 109 8.95 -27.84 -4.49
N GLN A 110 8.71 -28.48 -3.34
CA GLN A 110 9.19 -29.82 -3.05
C GLN A 110 8.60 -30.88 -3.99
N PHE A 111 7.35 -30.74 -4.42
CA PHE A 111 6.68 -31.73 -5.28
C PHE A 111 6.69 -31.39 -6.77
N LEU A 112 6.58 -30.10 -7.16
CA LEU A 112 6.44 -29.70 -8.56
C LEU A 112 7.77 -29.38 -9.26
N PHE A 113 8.81 -28.99 -8.53
CA PHE A 113 10.11 -28.65 -9.14
C PHE A 113 10.96 -29.88 -9.47
N PRO A 114 10.95 -30.99 -8.69
CA PRO A 114 11.64 -32.21 -9.09
C PRO A 114 10.84 -33.05 -10.11
N ALA A 115 9.57 -32.74 -10.32
CA ALA A 115 8.76 -33.40 -11.34
C ALA A 115 9.25 -33.00 -12.75
N PRO A 116 9.22 -33.90 -13.75
CA PRO A 116 9.58 -33.60 -15.14
C PRO A 116 8.46 -32.77 -15.81
N VAL A 117 8.26 -31.55 -15.35
CA VAL A 117 7.25 -30.61 -15.85
C VAL A 117 7.94 -29.34 -16.37
N SER A 118 7.61 -28.97 -17.61
CA SER A 118 8.14 -27.74 -18.21
C SER A 118 7.78 -26.50 -17.39
N ARG A 119 8.68 -25.51 -17.30
CA ARG A 119 8.45 -24.28 -16.52
C ARG A 119 7.23 -23.48 -17.00
N ARG A 120 6.94 -23.48 -18.30
CA ARG A 120 5.70 -22.92 -18.87
C ARG A 120 4.45 -23.48 -18.23
N TRP A 121 4.46 -24.78 -17.90
CA TRP A 121 3.31 -25.43 -17.31
C TRP A 121 3.15 -25.03 -15.85
N LEU A 122 4.25 -24.85 -15.10
CA LEU A 122 4.22 -24.30 -13.74
C LEU A 122 3.65 -22.88 -13.73
N VAL A 123 4.03 -22.04 -14.70
CA VAL A 123 3.49 -20.68 -14.86
C VAL A 123 2.00 -20.74 -15.23
N ALA A 124 1.60 -21.57 -16.18
CA ALA A 124 0.20 -21.73 -16.61
C ALA A 124 -0.70 -22.28 -15.49
N TYR A 125 -0.25 -23.32 -14.77
CA TYR A 125 -0.92 -23.85 -13.58
C TYR A 125 -1.16 -22.74 -12.55
N ARG A 126 -0.16 -21.87 -12.38
CA ARG A 126 -0.25 -20.79 -11.41
C ARG A 126 -1.15 -19.64 -11.84
N LEU A 127 -1.16 -19.31 -13.13
CA LEU A 127 -2.13 -18.40 -13.74
C LEU A 127 -3.56 -18.91 -13.52
N LEU A 128 -3.82 -20.20 -13.79
CA LEU A 128 -5.10 -20.85 -13.53
C LEU A 128 -5.50 -20.77 -12.05
N ARG A 129 -4.58 -21.08 -11.13
CA ARG A 129 -4.84 -21.00 -9.69
C ARG A 129 -5.16 -19.57 -9.22
N ALA A 130 -4.58 -18.56 -9.86
CA ALA A 130 -4.83 -17.16 -9.55
C ALA A 130 -6.20 -16.67 -10.06
N GLN A 131 -6.77 -17.31 -11.09
CA GLN A 131 -8.07 -16.92 -11.68
C GLN A 131 -9.17 -16.80 -10.65
N LEU A 132 -9.35 -17.81 -9.81
CA LEU A 132 -10.43 -17.81 -8.82
C LEU A 132 -10.31 -16.66 -7.81
N ALA A 133 -9.09 -16.33 -7.37
CA ALA A 133 -8.87 -15.24 -6.44
C ALA A 133 -9.12 -13.86 -7.07
N VAL A 134 -8.67 -13.66 -8.32
CA VAL A 134 -8.89 -12.39 -9.03
C VAL A 134 -10.34 -12.23 -9.44
N LEU A 135 -11.03 -13.30 -9.84
CA LEU A 135 -12.45 -13.27 -10.19
C LEU A 135 -13.30 -12.93 -8.97
N ILE A 136 -13.03 -13.53 -7.80
CA ILE A 136 -13.69 -13.12 -6.54
C ILE A 136 -13.39 -11.64 -6.23
N SER A 137 -12.13 -11.20 -6.37
CA SER A 137 -11.75 -9.80 -6.10
C SER A 137 -12.46 -8.83 -7.05
N ALA A 138 -12.57 -9.20 -8.32
CA ALA A 138 -13.26 -8.42 -9.34
C ALA A 138 -14.76 -8.34 -9.10
N SER A 139 -15.41 -9.47 -8.73
CA SER A 139 -16.81 -9.50 -8.35
C SER A 139 -17.08 -8.64 -7.12
N VAL A 140 -16.22 -8.71 -6.09
CA VAL A 140 -16.35 -7.86 -4.89
C VAL A 140 -16.20 -6.39 -5.26
N LEU A 141 -15.20 -6.02 -6.07
CA LEU A 141 -15.02 -4.62 -6.48
C LEU A 141 -16.16 -4.12 -7.38
N ALA A 142 -16.71 -4.97 -8.24
CA ALA A 142 -17.88 -4.69 -9.05
C ALA A 142 -19.13 -4.38 -8.21
N LEU A 143 -19.29 -5.02 -7.05
CA LEU A 143 -20.38 -4.69 -6.12
C LEU A 143 -20.27 -3.24 -5.59
N PHE A 144 -19.07 -2.66 -5.53
CA PHE A 144 -18.87 -1.26 -5.19
C PHE A 144 -19.10 -0.32 -6.40
N TYR A 145 -18.91 -0.81 -7.63
CA TYR A 145 -19.04 -0.04 -8.86
C TYR A 145 -20.48 -0.12 -9.40
N ARG A 146 -21.37 0.72 -8.87
CA ARG A 146 -22.80 0.69 -9.18
C ARG A 146 -23.11 1.20 -10.59
N GLY A 147 -23.27 0.30 -11.56
CA GLY A 147 -23.76 0.61 -12.92
C GLY A 147 -24.86 -0.35 -13.37
N GLY A 148 -26.12 0.05 -13.26
CA GLY A 148 -27.28 -0.69 -13.80
C GLY A 148 -27.64 -2.01 -13.09
N GLY A 149 -28.66 -2.71 -13.62
CA GLY A 149 -29.17 -3.99 -13.10
C GLY A 149 -28.16 -5.14 -13.13
N ALA A 150 -28.61 -6.39 -12.90
CA ALA A 150 -27.74 -7.57 -12.79
C ALA A 150 -26.73 -7.72 -13.96
N GLY A 151 -27.17 -7.42 -15.19
CA GLY A 151 -26.28 -7.46 -16.37
C GLY A 151 -25.21 -6.36 -16.38
N GLY A 152 -25.43 -5.21 -15.75
CA GLY A 152 -24.42 -4.16 -15.59
C GLY A 152 -23.34 -4.53 -14.57
N GLN A 153 -23.75 -5.17 -13.48
CA GLN A 153 -22.82 -5.71 -12.48
C GLN A 153 -21.91 -6.78 -13.09
N LEU A 154 -22.45 -7.71 -13.87
CA LEU A 154 -21.65 -8.73 -14.56
C LEU A 154 -20.63 -8.09 -15.53
N ARG A 155 -21.05 -7.09 -16.32
CA ARG A 155 -20.14 -6.35 -17.22
C ARG A 155 -19.00 -5.67 -16.46
N SER A 156 -19.31 -5.01 -15.34
CA SER A 156 -18.29 -4.36 -14.51
C SER A 156 -17.33 -5.37 -13.87
N ALA A 157 -17.83 -6.52 -13.40
CA ALA A 157 -17.01 -7.60 -12.85
C ALA A 157 -16.05 -8.16 -13.89
N LEU A 158 -16.51 -8.40 -15.12
CA LEU A 158 -15.66 -8.85 -16.22
C LEU A 158 -14.62 -7.81 -16.62
N GLY A 159 -14.99 -6.52 -16.71
CA GLY A 159 -14.04 -5.44 -17.00
C GLY A 159 -12.96 -5.30 -15.94
N ILE A 160 -13.34 -5.33 -14.66
CA ILE A 160 -12.39 -5.32 -13.53
C ILE A 160 -11.51 -6.58 -13.54
N TRP A 161 -12.07 -7.74 -13.85
CA TRP A 161 -11.31 -8.98 -13.94
C TRP A 161 -10.23 -8.91 -15.01
N MET A 162 -10.55 -8.42 -16.22
CA MET A 162 -9.57 -8.22 -17.29
C MET A 162 -8.48 -7.24 -16.86
N PHE A 163 -8.86 -6.10 -16.27
CA PHE A 163 -7.92 -5.11 -15.75
C PHE A 163 -6.96 -5.70 -14.72
N LEU A 164 -7.49 -6.33 -13.66
CA LEU A 164 -6.69 -6.92 -12.59
C LEU A 164 -5.79 -8.04 -13.10
N MET A 165 -6.26 -8.85 -14.07
CA MET A 165 -5.46 -9.91 -14.66
C MET A 165 -4.31 -9.39 -15.51
N THR A 166 -4.54 -8.38 -16.33
CA THR A 166 -3.49 -7.73 -17.11
C THR A 166 -2.42 -7.16 -16.17
N CYS A 167 -2.81 -6.48 -15.08
CA CYS A 167 -1.86 -6.01 -14.08
C CYS A 167 -1.07 -7.16 -13.44
N HIS A 168 -1.73 -8.24 -13.00
CA HIS A 168 -1.06 -9.40 -12.38
C HIS A 168 -0.03 -10.05 -13.32
N LEU A 169 -0.38 -10.20 -14.60
CA LEU A 169 0.50 -10.72 -15.66
C LEU A 169 1.68 -9.78 -15.90
N TYR A 170 1.43 -8.47 -16.05
CA TYR A 170 2.47 -7.48 -16.26
C TYR A 170 3.51 -7.50 -15.13
N PHE A 171 3.07 -7.40 -13.87
CA PHE A 171 4.00 -7.45 -12.73
C PHE A 171 4.75 -8.80 -12.64
N ALA A 172 4.09 -9.92 -12.96
CA ALA A 172 4.76 -11.23 -13.02
C ALA A 172 5.86 -11.25 -14.11
N GLY A 173 5.57 -10.74 -15.29
CA GLY A 173 6.55 -10.65 -16.37
C GLY A 173 7.71 -9.72 -16.02
N VAL A 174 7.47 -8.56 -15.41
CA VAL A 174 8.53 -7.63 -14.95
C VAL A 174 9.42 -8.32 -13.91
N THR A 175 8.85 -9.10 -12.99
CA THR A 175 9.67 -9.86 -12.03
C THR A 175 10.53 -10.93 -12.69
N LEU A 176 10.01 -11.63 -13.70
CA LEU A 176 10.81 -12.59 -14.47
C LEU A 176 11.89 -11.90 -15.28
N ALA A 177 11.56 -10.79 -15.96
CA ALA A 177 12.48 -10.00 -16.78
C ALA A 177 13.66 -9.46 -15.98
N ARG A 178 13.44 -9.01 -14.74
CA ARG A 178 14.50 -8.53 -13.84
C ARG A 178 15.41 -9.63 -13.27
N ARG A 179 14.92 -10.88 -13.19
CA ARG A 179 15.64 -12.01 -12.57
C ARG A 179 16.43 -12.86 -13.55
N ARG A 180 16.58 -12.40 -14.79
CA ARG A 180 17.24 -13.19 -15.84
C ARG A 180 18.75 -13.30 -15.60
N PRO A 181 19.34 -14.49 -15.82
CA PRO A 181 20.79 -14.65 -15.78
C PRO A 181 21.46 -13.88 -16.91
N SER A 182 22.65 -13.34 -16.66
CA SER A 182 23.48 -12.63 -17.65
C SER A 182 23.87 -13.49 -18.85
N VAL A 183 23.82 -14.82 -18.69
CA VAL A 183 24.23 -15.83 -19.68
C VAL A 183 23.15 -16.09 -20.75
N ALA A 184 21.96 -15.51 -20.63
CA ALA A 184 20.90 -15.70 -21.62
C ALA A 184 21.28 -15.11 -23.00
N GLY A 185 21.00 -15.86 -24.09
CA GLY A 185 21.25 -15.46 -25.48
C GLY A 185 20.58 -14.13 -25.89
N THR A 186 21.07 -13.50 -26.96
CA THR A 186 20.63 -12.15 -27.41
C THR A 186 19.13 -12.06 -27.64
N ALA A 187 18.52 -13.03 -28.35
CA ALA A 187 17.07 -13.08 -28.59
C ALA A 187 16.25 -13.13 -27.28
N SER A 188 16.75 -13.86 -26.27
CA SER A 188 16.16 -13.88 -24.92
C SER A 188 16.14 -12.48 -24.33
N ARG A 189 17.29 -11.79 -24.35
CA ARG A 189 17.45 -10.45 -23.74
C ARG A 189 16.48 -9.44 -24.33
N TRP A 190 16.23 -9.49 -25.63
CA TRP A 190 15.28 -8.60 -26.31
C TRP A 190 13.84 -8.83 -25.86
N ILE A 191 13.37 -10.09 -25.79
CA ILE A 191 11.99 -10.42 -25.38
C ILE A 191 11.63 -9.86 -23.99
N GLY A 192 12.59 -9.75 -23.07
CA GLY A 192 12.36 -9.17 -21.74
C GLY A 192 12.41 -7.67 -21.68
N ARG A 193 13.15 -7.05 -22.61
CA ARG A 193 13.30 -5.60 -22.69
C ARG A 193 12.17 -4.93 -23.47
N ILE A 194 11.42 -5.66 -24.29
CA ILE A 194 10.32 -5.09 -25.10
C ILE A 194 9.36 -4.22 -24.25
N PRO A 195 8.75 -4.71 -23.16
CA PRO A 195 7.82 -3.86 -22.39
C PRO A 195 8.51 -2.71 -21.66
N PHE A 196 9.79 -2.87 -21.30
CA PHE A 196 10.59 -1.79 -20.70
C PHE A 196 10.85 -0.67 -21.70
N LEU A 197 11.33 -1.00 -22.90
CA LEU A 197 11.56 -0.06 -23.99
C LEU A 197 10.24 0.63 -24.40
N PHE A 198 9.14 -0.12 -24.45
CA PHE A 198 7.81 0.43 -24.69
C PHE A 198 7.43 1.46 -23.61
N THR A 199 7.60 1.13 -22.32
CA THR A 199 7.30 2.08 -21.24
C THR A 199 8.18 3.33 -21.25
N ILE A 200 9.46 3.20 -21.61
CA ILE A 200 10.36 4.36 -21.76
C ILE A 200 9.93 5.22 -22.94
N GLY A 201 9.63 4.62 -24.09
CA GLY A 201 9.13 5.34 -25.27
C GLY A 201 7.82 6.07 -24.99
N ALA A 202 6.90 5.43 -24.27
CA ALA A 202 5.66 6.04 -23.81
C ALA A 202 5.91 7.23 -22.85
N MET A 203 6.82 7.07 -21.89
CA MET A 203 7.19 8.16 -20.98
C MET A 203 7.84 9.33 -21.72
N GLY A 204 8.74 9.03 -22.66
CA GLY A 204 9.42 10.02 -23.48
C GLY A 204 8.46 10.80 -24.39
N SER A 205 7.46 10.13 -25.00
CA SER A 205 6.48 10.80 -25.86
C SER A 205 5.58 11.75 -25.07
N VAL A 206 5.13 11.33 -23.88
CA VAL A 206 4.36 12.18 -22.96
C VAL A 206 5.22 13.35 -22.47
N ALA A 207 6.46 13.11 -22.03
CA ALA A 207 7.35 14.16 -21.56
C ALA A 207 7.69 15.18 -22.66
N ALA A 208 7.91 14.73 -23.89
CA ALA A 208 8.14 15.62 -25.04
C ALA A 208 6.89 16.44 -25.42
N ALA A 209 5.70 15.86 -25.30
CA ALA A 209 4.44 16.59 -25.52
C ALA A 209 4.20 17.65 -24.44
N VAL A 210 4.42 17.30 -23.17
CA VAL A 210 4.35 18.24 -22.04
C VAL A 210 5.41 19.34 -22.19
N GLY A 211 6.65 18.99 -22.53
CA GLY A 211 7.75 19.95 -22.69
C GLY A 211 7.51 20.97 -23.81
N ARG A 212 7.05 20.52 -24.99
CA ARG A 212 6.68 21.41 -26.10
C ARG A 212 5.57 22.38 -25.71
N MET A 213 4.63 21.92 -24.90
CA MET A 213 3.49 22.71 -24.49
C MET A 213 3.81 23.72 -23.40
N VAL A 214 4.57 23.33 -22.37
CA VAL A 214 5.04 24.27 -21.32
C VAL A 214 5.90 25.38 -21.94
N ALA A 215 6.68 25.05 -22.98
CA ALA A 215 7.42 26.04 -23.75
C ALA A 215 6.51 27.00 -24.55
N ALA A 216 5.33 26.55 -24.98
CA ALA A 216 4.39 27.35 -25.76
C ALA A 216 3.42 28.18 -24.89
N ARG A 217 2.95 27.64 -23.76
CA ARG A 217 2.04 28.31 -22.82
C ARG A 217 2.30 27.86 -21.39
N PRO A 218 2.61 28.79 -20.45
CA PRO A 218 2.71 28.46 -19.04
C PRO A 218 1.33 28.13 -18.47
N VAL A 219 1.26 27.06 -17.68
CA VAL A 219 0.04 26.62 -17.01
C VAL A 219 -0.29 27.58 -15.86
N THR A 220 -1.51 28.12 -15.86
CA THR A 220 -1.90 29.19 -14.91
C THR A 220 -2.69 28.68 -13.71
N ASP A 221 -3.46 27.60 -13.89
CA ASP A 221 -4.39 27.06 -12.88
C ASP A 221 -4.39 25.51 -12.85
N PHE A 222 -4.85 24.89 -11.75
CA PHE A 222 -4.95 23.43 -11.60
C PHE A 222 -5.90 22.82 -12.63
N ARG A 223 -7.05 23.45 -12.85
CA ARG A 223 -8.04 22.98 -13.82
C ARG A 223 -7.50 23.04 -15.24
N ASP A 224 -6.77 24.11 -15.55
CA ASP A 224 -6.06 24.29 -16.81
C ASP A 224 -4.99 23.20 -16.99
N ALA A 225 -4.19 22.89 -15.95
CA ALA A 225 -3.24 21.77 -15.96
C ALA A 225 -3.93 20.42 -16.22
N TRP A 226 -5.07 20.20 -15.56
CA TRP A 226 -5.83 18.96 -15.60
C TRP A 226 -6.43 18.70 -16.99
N ASP A 227 -7.12 19.68 -17.55
CA ASP A 227 -7.76 19.57 -18.87
C ASP A 227 -6.69 19.44 -19.96
N THR A 228 -5.58 20.15 -19.80
CA THR A 228 -4.48 20.14 -20.74
C THR A 228 -3.73 18.80 -20.77
N LEU A 229 -3.44 18.19 -19.60
CA LEU A 229 -2.88 16.84 -19.53
C LEU A 229 -3.83 15.81 -20.16
N GLY A 230 -5.14 15.99 -19.97
CA GLY A 230 -6.18 15.21 -20.61
C GLY A 230 -6.13 15.30 -22.14
N GLY A 231 -5.92 16.49 -22.69
CA GLY A 231 -5.79 16.73 -24.13
C GLY A 231 -4.52 16.14 -24.75
N ILE A 232 -3.38 16.25 -24.04
CA ILE A 232 -2.10 15.65 -24.48
C ILE A 232 -2.22 14.14 -24.64
N ALA A 233 -2.85 13.47 -23.66
CA ALA A 233 -3.02 12.03 -23.69
C ALA A 233 -3.94 11.54 -24.83
N GLN A 234 -4.71 12.44 -25.44
CA GLN A 234 -5.67 12.14 -26.51
C GLN A 234 -5.18 12.56 -27.90
N THR A 235 -4.01 13.19 -28.03
CA THR A 235 -3.52 13.74 -29.31
C THR A 235 -2.11 13.25 -29.67
N GLY A 236 -1.87 12.99 -30.95
CA GLY A 236 -0.54 12.71 -31.51
C GLY A 236 0.10 11.38 -31.06
N LEU A 237 1.44 11.37 -30.94
CA LEU A 237 2.21 10.18 -30.54
C LEU A 237 1.88 9.64 -29.13
N PRO A 238 1.60 10.48 -28.10
CA PRO A 238 1.17 9.99 -26.79
C PRO A 238 -0.05 9.07 -26.86
N GLN A 239 -1.04 9.35 -27.72
CA GLN A 239 -2.23 8.52 -27.87
C GLN A 239 -1.89 7.10 -28.33
N VAL A 240 -0.94 6.96 -29.26
CA VAL A 240 -0.50 5.65 -29.79
C VAL A 240 0.19 4.84 -28.69
N PHE A 241 1.08 5.48 -27.92
CA PHE A 241 1.78 4.81 -26.80
C PHE A 241 0.88 4.52 -25.61
N LEU A 242 -0.15 5.35 -25.37
CA LEU A 242 -1.12 5.16 -24.29
C LEU A 242 -2.24 4.18 -24.65
N TRP A 243 -2.39 3.81 -25.93
CA TRP A 243 -3.40 2.89 -26.42
C TRP A 243 -3.54 1.58 -25.61
N PRO A 244 -2.46 0.82 -25.27
CA PRO A 244 -2.65 -0.40 -24.48
C PRO A 244 -3.15 -0.13 -23.05
N PHE A 245 -2.83 1.04 -22.49
CA PHE A 245 -3.30 1.44 -21.16
C PHE A 245 -4.77 1.86 -21.20
N THR A 246 -5.18 2.60 -22.24
CA THR A 246 -6.58 2.98 -22.45
C THR A 246 -7.43 1.76 -22.77
N ALA A 247 -6.97 0.86 -23.65
CA ALA A 247 -7.67 -0.36 -24.04
C ALA A 247 -8.04 -1.24 -22.84
N VAL A 248 -7.14 -1.40 -21.86
CA VAL A 248 -7.39 -2.21 -20.66
C VAL A 248 -8.39 -1.54 -19.70
N LEU A 249 -8.46 -0.20 -19.70
CA LEU A 249 -9.39 0.57 -18.87
C LEU A 249 -10.78 0.71 -19.50
N GLN A 250 -10.91 0.69 -20.83
CA GLN A 250 -12.17 0.93 -21.53
C GLN A 250 -13.34 0.02 -21.10
N PRO A 251 -13.19 -1.32 -20.96
CA PRO A 251 -14.30 -2.18 -20.52
C PRO A 251 -14.78 -1.85 -19.11
N PHE A 252 -13.89 -1.32 -18.26
CA PHE A 252 -14.23 -0.89 -16.91
C PHE A 252 -14.96 0.47 -16.90
N LEU A 253 -14.64 1.34 -17.85
CA LEU A 253 -15.20 2.68 -17.97
C LEU A 253 -16.46 2.74 -18.86
N ALA A 254 -16.79 1.68 -19.59
CA ALA A 254 -17.91 1.65 -20.51
C ALA A 254 -19.27 1.78 -19.80
N ALA A 255 -20.02 2.84 -20.11
CA ALA A 255 -21.34 3.09 -19.55
C ALA A 255 -22.44 2.23 -20.23
N THR A 256 -22.35 2.03 -21.55
CA THR A 256 -23.36 1.31 -22.34
C THR A 256 -22.91 -0.12 -22.66
N SER A 257 -23.87 -1.00 -22.95
CA SER A 257 -23.60 -2.38 -23.39
C SER A 257 -22.86 -2.42 -24.73
N ALA A 258 -23.25 -1.57 -25.68
CA ALA A 258 -22.59 -1.47 -26.98
C ALA A 258 -21.11 -1.04 -26.86
N ALA A 259 -20.84 0.04 -26.11
CA ALA A 259 -19.47 0.49 -25.87
C ALA A 259 -18.63 -0.57 -25.13
N TRP A 260 -19.26 -1.32 -24.22
CA TRP A 260 -18.60 -2.42 -23.52
C TRP A 260 -18.18 -3.54 -24.47
N ILE A 261 -19.07 -4.00 -25.35
CA ILE A 261 -18.76 -5.04 -26.35
C ILE A 261 -17.64 -4.58 -27.29
N GLN A 262 -17.66 -3.32 -27.73
CA GLN A 262 -16.62 -2.74 -28.58
C GLN A 262 -15.25 -2.63 -27.90
N ALA A 263 -15.22 -2.44 -26.57
CA ALA A 263 -13.99 -2.34 -25.80
C ALA A 263 -13.32 -3.70 -25.50
N LEU A 264 -14.09 -4.79 -25.50
CA LEU A 264 -13.59 -6.12 -25.14
C LEU A 264 -12.43 -6.63 -26.02
N PRO A 265 -12.49 -6.53 -27.37
CA PRO A 265 -11.41 -7.04 -28.22
C PRO A 265 -10.07 -6.38 -27.93
N ALA A 266 -10.05 -5.05 -27.75
CA ALA A 266 -8.83 -4.30 -27.47
C ALA A 266 -8.22 -4.71 -26.11
N ALA A 267 -9.05 -4.81 -25.07
CA ALA A 267 -8.59 -5.26 -23.76
C ALA A 267 -8.10 -6.72 -23.77
N ALA A 268 -8.79 -7.59 -24.51
CA ALA A 268 -8.42 -9.00 -24.66
C ALA A 268 -7.10 -9.15 -25.40
N LEU A 269 -6.85 -8.34 -26.44
CA LEU A 269 -5.58 -8.32 -27.17
C LEU A 269 -4.42 -7.97 -26.22
N VAL A 270 -4.56 -6.92 -25.41
CA VAL A 270 -3.51 -6.54 -24.44
C VAL A 270 -3.27 -7.63 -23.39
N LEU A 271 -4.34 -8.24 -22.88
CA LEU A 271 -4.26 -9.35 -21.92
C LEU A 271 -3.53 -10.57 -22.53
N LEU A 272 -3.88 -10.95 -23.76
CA LEU A 272 -3.26 -12.05 -24.48
C LEU A 272 -1.79 -11.75 -24.82
N ALA A 273 -1.46 -10.52 -25.20
CA ALA A 273 -0.09 -10.09 -25.43
C ALA A 273 0.75 -10.17 -24.14
N ALA A 274 0.20 -9.72 -23.00
CA ALA A 274 0.84 -9.85 -21.70
C ALA A 274 1.03 -11.32 -21.29
N ALA A 275 0.03 -12.17 -21.53
CA ALA A 275 0.13 -13.62 -21.28
C ALA A 275 1.19 -14.30 -22.16
N ALA A 276 1.19 -14.01 -23.46
CA ALA A 276 2.18 -14.55 -24.41
C ALA A 276 3.61 -14.11 -24.04
N TRP A 277 3.79 -12.85 -23.65
CA TRP A 277 5.08 -12.34 -23.18
C TRP A 277 5.58 -13.06 -21.93
N VAL A 278 4.71 -13.29 -20.94
CA VAL A 278 5.06 -14.00 -19.70
C VAL A 278 5.42 -15.46 -19.99
N LEU A 279 4.65 -16.15 -20.83
CA LEU A 279 4.91 -17.55 -21.19
C LEU A 279 6.21 -17.70 -21.97
N ARG A 280 6.44 -16.86 -23.01
CA ARG A 280 7.71 -16.85 -23.77
C ARG A 280 8.90 -16.52 -22.88
N THR A 281 8.73 -15.62 -21.92
CA THR A 281 9.80 -15.31 -20.95
C THR A 281 10.13 -16.50 -20.05
N GLY A 282 9.14 -17.35 -19.74
CA GLY A 282 9.33 -18.58 -18.96
C GLY A 282 10.10 -19.67 -19.72
N ASP A 283 9.79 -19.86 -21.01
CA ASP A 283 10.41 -20.89 -21.86
C ASP A 283 11.92 -20.67 -22.04
N VAL A 284 12.35 -19.42 -22.25
CA VAL A 284 13.77 -19.10 -22.47
C VAL A 284 14.60 -19.21 -21.17
N LEU A 285 13.95 -19.37 -20.02
CA LEU A 285 14.61 -19.63 -18.74
C LEU A 285 14.95 -21.12 -18.53
N ASP A 286 14.30 -22.04 -19.26
CA ASP A 286 14.62 -23.47 -19.25
C ASP A 286 15.90 -23.73 -20.07
N THR A 287 15.97 -23.21 -21.30
CA THR A 287 17.06 -23.50 -22.25
C THR A 287 18.43 -22.93 -21.84
N GLY A 288 18.47 -21.91 -20.99
CA GLY A 288 19.73 -21.32 -20.49
C GLY A 288 20.32 -22.01 -19.26
N LEU A 289 19.66 -23.03 -18.71
CA LEU A 289 20.12 -23.78 -17.53
C LEU A 289 20.59 -25.20 -17.88
N ASP A 290 20.12 -25.78 -18.98
CA ASP A 290 20.60 -27.08 -19.47
C ASP A 290 22.08 -27.06 -19.91
N SER A 291 22.67 -25.87 -20.10
CA SER A 291 24.08 -25.67 -20.49
C SER A 291 25.02 -25.33 -19.32
N ALA A 292 24.56 -25.40 -18.06
CA ALA A 292 25.39 -25.16 -16.88
C ALA A 292 25.18 -26.24 -15.81
N PRO A 293 26.01 -27.30 -15.75
CA PRO A 293 25.83 -28.41 -14.81
C PRO A 293 26.07 -28.06 -13.33
N GLU A 294 26.49 -26.84 -12.98
CA GLU A 294 26.82 -26.46 -11.59
C GLU A 294 25.76 -25.60 -10.88
N LEU A 295 24.62 -25.30 -11.51
CA LEU A 295 23.58 -24.45 -10.91
C LEU A 295 22.31 -25.23 -10.51
N GLN A 296 22.49 -26.47 -10.04
CA GLN A 296 21.47 -27.20 -9.31
C GLN A 296 21.33 -26.72 -7.85
N PRO A 297 20.16 -26.94 -7.22
CA PRO A 297 19.36 -25.91 -6.59
C PRO A 297 19.71 -25.70 -5.11
N ALA A 298 20.90 -25.20 -4.83
CA ALA A 298 21.24 -24.73 -3.49
C ALA A 298 20.49 -23.41 -3.21
N ARG A 299 19.48 -23.50 -2.34
CA ARG A 299 18.56 -22.45 -1.90
C ARG A 299 17.46 -22.16 -2.90
N GLY A 300 16.40 -22.97 -2.75
CA GLY A 300 15.08 -22.62 -3.23
C GLY A 300 14.72 -21.18 -2.87
N ALA A 301 13.71 -20.67 -3.56
CA ALA A 301 13.14 -19.33 -3.42
C ALA A 301 12.54 -19.03 -2.02
N ALA A 302 13.23 -19.36 -0.93
CA ALA A 302 13.37 -18.46 0.18
C ALA A 302 13.98 -17.16 -0.37
N ARG A 303 13.47 -16.04 0.12
CA ARG A 303 14.03 -14.70 -0.02
C ARG A 303 15.55 -14.84 -0.17
N ARG A 304 16.19 -14.10 -1.10
CA ARG A 304 17.58 -13.69 -0.82
C ARG A 304 17.49 -13.22 0.64
N PRO A 305 18.15 -13.87 1.63
CA PRO A 305 18.24 -13.23 2.92
C PRO A 305 18.73 -11.84 2.58
N LEU A 306 18.03 -10.80 3.05
CA LEU A 306 18.55 -9.44 2.93
C LEU A 306 20.02 -9.59 3.28
N GLN A 307 20.91 -9.44 2.29
CA GLN A 307 22.32 -9.62 2.54
C GLN A 307 22.65 -8.40 3.36
N TYR A 308 22.53 -8.58 4.67
CA TYR A 308 22.99 -7.66 5.68
C TYR A 308 24.49 -7.60 5.46
N ARG A 309 24.90 -6.77 4.50
CA ARG A 309 26.29 -6.39 4.36
C ARG A 309 26.62 -5.76 5.69
N SER A 310 27.50 -6.41 6.45
CA SER A 310 28.16 -5.80 7.58
C SER A 310 28.87 -4.57 7.04
N ARG A 311 28.21 -3.42 7.16
CA ARG A 311 28.80 -2.12 6.91
C ARG A 311 29.25 -1.62 8.27
N PRO A 312 30.47 -1.06 8.38
CA PRO A 312 30.87 -0.39 9.61
C PRO A 312 29.83 0.67 9.93
N SER A 313 29.18 0.53 11.08
CA SER A 313 28.21 1.51 11.56
C SER A 313 28.94 2.54 12.41
N ALA A 314 28.75 3.82 12.12
CA ALA A 314 29.34 4.90 12.92
C ALA A 314 28.81 4.93 14.38
N TRP A 315 27.64 4.37 14.63
CA TRP A 315 27.07 4.27 15.98
C TRP A 315 27.44 2.95 16.65
N VAL A 316 28.48 2.98 17.48
CA VAL A 316 28.87 1.88 18.37
C VAL A 316 28.10 2.02 19.68
N LEU A 317 27.44 0.93 20.11
CA LEU A 317 26.71 0.90 21.38
C LEU A 317 27.71 0.81 22.54
N GLY A 318 27.49 1.57 23.61
CA GLY A 318 28.26 1.43 24.85
C GLY A 318 28.04 0.06 25.50
N SER A 319 29.02 -0.40 26.29
CA SER A 319 28.94 -1.67 27.02
C SER A 319 27.93 -1.66 28.17
N ALA A 320 27.51 -0.49 28.64
CA ALA A 320 26.48 -0.29 29.66
C ALA A 320 25.49 0.79 29.23
N GLY A 321 24.22 0.64 29.62
CA GLY A 321 23.18 1.62 29.32
C GLY A 321 21.77 1.10 29.57
N ARG A 322 20.78 1.97 29.33
CA ARG A 322 19.37 1.61 29.39
C ARG A 322 19.02 0.62 28.29
N ALA A 323 18.33 -0.46 28.64
CA ALA A 323 17.94 -1.49 27.67
C ALA A 323 17.14 -0.92 26.48
N GLU A 324 16.33 0.12 26.71
CA GLU A 324 15.57 0.77 25.63
C GLU A 324 16.48 1.29 24.50
N THR A 325 17.69 1.78 24.83
CA THR A 325 18.64 2.29 23.83
C THR A 325 19.25 1.20 22.95
N ALA A 326 19.40 -0.01 23.49
CA ALA A 326 19.88 -1.17 22.73
C ALA A 326 18.86 -1.59 21.66
N PHE A 327 17.57 -1.54 22.01
CA PHE A 327 16.48 -1.81 21.05
C PHE A 327 16.34 -0.70 20.00
N VAL A 328 16.49 0.57 20.39
CA VAL A 328 16.56 1.68 19.41
C VAL A 328 17.71 1.49 18.45
N TRP A 329 18.89 1.12 18.95
CA TRP A 329 20.07 0.81 18.12
C TRP A 329 19.82 -0.37 17.19
N LYS A 330 19.20 -1.44 17.69
CA LYS A 330 18.81 -2.61 16.90
C LYS A 330 17.88 -2.18 15.74
N GLY A 331 16.81 -1.45 16.03
CA GLY A 331 15.87 -0.93 15.03
C GLY A 331 16.54 0.01 14.01
N ALA A 332 17.45 0.86 14.49
CA ALA A 332 18.26 1.75 13.66
C ALA A 332 19.13 0.97 12.68
N MET A 333 19.90 -0.01 13.17
CA MET A 333 20.75 -0.82 12.31
C MET A 333 19.94 -1.68 11.35
N GLN A 334 18.79 -2.21 11.77
CA GLN A 334 17.88 -2.90 10.86
C GLN A 334 17.45 -1.98 9.71
N THR A 335 17.08 -0.74 10.02
CA THR A 335 16.62 0.23 9.03
C THR A 335 17.76 0.67 8.11
N PHE A 336 18.90 1.08 8.64
CA PHE A 336 20.04 1.57 7.85
C PHE A 336 20.71 0.48 6.99
N ARG A 337 20.62 -0.80 7.39
CA ARG A 337 21.16 -1.91 6.60
C ARG A 337 20.20 -2.37 5.50
N VAL A 338 18.89 -2.10 5.63
CA VAL A 338 17.87 -2.43 4.62
C VAL A 338 17.61 -1.28 3.65
N VAL A 339 17.63 -0.04 4.13
CA VAL A 339 17.41 1.15 3.32
C VAL A 339 18.71 1.51 2.61
N ASP A 340 18.72 1.35 1.28
CA ASP A 340 19.80 1.88 0.46
C ASP A 340 19.89 3.40 0.63
N TRP A 341 21.02 3.91 1.12
CA TRP A 341 21.34 5.34 1.25
C TRP A 341 21.00 6.14 -0.02
N ARG A 342 21.15 5.51 -1.20
CA ARG A 342 20.79 6.09 -2.50
C ARG A 342 19.29 6.37 -2.64
N LEU A 343 18.43 5.56 -2.02
CA LEU A 343 16.99 5.75 -2.01
C LEU A 343 16.60 6.93 -1.10
N MET A 344 17.25 7.07 0.06
CA MET A 344 17.06 8.25 0.92
C MET A 344 17.53 9.52 0.22
N LEU A 345 18.74 9.54 -0.33
CA LEU A 345 19.25 10.68 -1.11
C LEU A 345 18.32 11.08 -2.26
N ARG A 346 17.76 10.11 -2.99
CA ARG A 346 16.80 10.39 -4.08
C ARG A 346 15.49 10.95 -3.54
N GLY A 347 14.97 10.41 -2.43
CA GLY A 347 13.76 10.92 -1.78
C GLY A 347 13.95 12.35 -1.27
N THR A 348 15.00 12.60 -0.50
CA THR A 348 15.35 13.94 0.00
C THR A 348 15.66 14.90 -1.14
N GLY A 349 16.37 14.43 -2.17
CA GLY A 349 16.67 15.21 -3.38
C GLY A 349 15.42 15.61 -4.16
N ILE A 350 14.42 14.74 -4.28
CA ILE A 350 13.13 15.07 -4.90
C ILE A 350 12.41 16.13 -4.06
N VAL A 351 12.36 16.00 -2.74
CA VAL A 351 11.70 16.99 -1.86
C VAL A 351 12.40 18.35 -1.92
N VAL A 352 13.73 18.38 -1.84
CA VAL A 352 14.53 19.61 -1.95
C VAL A 352 14.37 20.24 -3.33
N TRP A 353 14.41 19.43 -4.40
CA TRP A 353 14.19 19.92 -5.76
C TRP A 353 12.78 20.50 -5.94
N LEU A 354 11.74 19.86 -5.39
CA LEU A 354 10.37 20.39 -5.43
C LEU A 354 10.24 21.73 -4.68
N VAL A 355 10.91 21.87 -3.53
CA VAL A 355 10.94 23.11 -2.76
C VAL A 355 11.68 24.22 -3.52
N VAL A 356 12.88 23.94 -4.06
CA VAL A 356 13.69 24.92 -4.81
C VAL A 356 13.03 25.31 -6.14
N ALA A 357 12.50 24.34 -6.89
CA ALA A 357 11.76 24.59 -8.13
C ALA A 357 10.53 25.46 -7.87
N SER A 358 9.82 25.25 -6.74
CA SER A 358 8.67 26.09 -6.40
C SER A 358 9.06 27.50 -5.93
N LEU A 359 10.19 27.67 -5.25
CA LEU A 359 10.70 29.00 -4.87
C LEU A 359 11.15 29.80 -6.10
N ALA A 360 11.70 29.12 -7.11
CA ALA A 360 12.08 29.74 -8.39
C ALA A 360 10.86 30.08 -9.28
N VAL A 361 9.76 29.32 -9.18
CA VAL A 361 8.54 29.47 -10.00
C VAL A 361 7.48 30.31 -9.28
N ASN A 362 7.88 31.38 -8.60
CA ASN A 362 7.02 32.29 -7.83
C ASN A 362 5.97 33.07 -8.68
N ARG A 363 5.82 32.75 -9.98
CA ARG A 363 4.83 33.34 -10.89
C ARG A 363 3.63 32.42 -11.22
N ALA A 364 3.69 31.12 -10.91
CA ALA A 364 2.58 30.19 -11.16
C ALA A 364 1.92 29.75 -9.85
N ARG A 365 0.89 30.49 -9.42
CA ARG A 365 0.16 30.23 -8.16
C ARG A 365 -0.32 28.78 -8.04
N GLY A 366 -0.75 28.16 -9.14
CA GLY A 366 -1.26 26.78 -9.16
C GLY A 366 -0.26 25.70 -8.74
N PHE A 367 1.04 25.83 -9.05
CA PHE A 367 2.02 24.78 -8.70
C PHE A 367 2.29 24.73 -7.19
N SER A 368 2.37 25.90 -6.55
CA SER A 368 2.57 26.02 -5.10
C SER A 368 1.38 25.49 -4.30
N GLU A 369 0.16 25.66 -4.82
CA GLU A 369 -1.06 25.11 -4.22
C GLU A 369 -1.09 23.58 -4.29
N ILE A 370 -0.76 23.01 -5.45
CA ILE A 370 -0.67 21.54 -5.63
C ILE A 370 0.33 20.93 -4.64
N LEU A 371 1.52 21.52 -4.53
CA LEU A 371 2.54 21.04 -3.60
C LEU A 371 2.11 21.15 -2.14
N GLY A 372 1.46 22.26 -1.76
CA GLY A 372 0.92 22.44 -0.41
C GLY A 372 -0.17 21.42 -0.07
N VAL A 373 -1.15 21.21 -0.96
CA VAL A 373 -2.23 20.22 -0.77
C VAL A 373 -1.64 18.82 -0.65
N LEU A 374 -0.72 18.47 -1.56
CA LEU A 374 -0.06 17.16 -1.53
C LEU A 374 0.74 16.95 -0.25
N ALA A 375 1.42 17.99 0.26
CA ALA A 375 2.19 17.93 1.49
C ALA A 375 1.31 17.78 2.74
N VAL A 376 0.18 18.50 2.82
CA VAL A 376 -0.81 18.34 3.90
C VAL A 376 -1.37 16.91 3.88
N PHE A 377 -1.76 16.42 2.70
CA PHE A 377 -2.24 15.05 2.54
C PHE A 377 -1.15 14.03 2.90
N ALA A 378 0.09 14.23 2.46
CA ALA A 378 1.21 13.36 2.77
C ALA A 378 1.53 13.33 4.27
N MET A 379 1.48 14.47 4.96
CA MET A 379 1.63 14.52 6.42
C MET A 379 0.52 13.72 7.10
N GLY A 380 -0.75 14.00 6.78
CA GLY A 380 -1.89 13.29 7.37
C GLY A 380 -1.85 11.78 7.07
N PHE A 381 -1.49 11.41 5.84
CA PHE A 381 -1.34 10.02 5.43
C PHE A 381 -0.19 9.32 6.16
N THR A 382 0.97 9.97 6.31
CA THR A 382 2.10 9.43 7.07
C THR A 382 1.73 9.23 8.54
N VAL A 383 1.01 10.17 9.16
CA VAL A 383 0.56 10.04 10.56
C VAL A 383 -0.48 8.93 10.72
N ALA A 384 -1.43 8.79 9.79
CA ALA A 384 -2.50 7.81 9.90
C ALA A 384 -2.07 6.39 9.47
N MET A 385 -1.30 6.26 8.40
CA MET A 385 -0.96 4.99 7.76
C MET A 385 0.50 4.57 7.98
N GLY A 386 1.38 5.48 8.39
CA GLY A 386 2.80 5.19 8.65
C GLY A 386 2.99 3.99 9.58
N PRO A 387 2.32 3.95 10.75
CA PRO A 387 2.43 2.81 11.69
C PRO A 387 1.88 1.47 11.17
N GLN A 388 1.01 1.50 10.15
CA GLN A 388 0.49 0.30 9.51
C GLN A 388 1.42 -0.24 8.41
N ILE A 389 2.13 0.67 7.74
CA ILE A 389 3.06 0.39 6.64
C ILE A 389 4.43 -0.04 7.18
N LEU A 390 5.02 0.75 8.07
CA LEU A 390 6.32 0.48 8.67
C LEU A 390 6.14 -0.40 9.91
N ARG A 391 6.22 -1.71 9.72
CA ARG A 391 6.13 -2.74 10.77
C ARG A 391 7.50 -3.19 11.29
N ALA A 392 8.36 -2.23 11.59
CA ALA A 392 9.64 -2.47 12.24
C ALA A 392 9.51 -2.27 13.76
N ASP A 393 8.49 -2.92 14.34
CA ASP A 393 8.13 -2.88 15.75
C ASP A 393 8.08 -4.29 16.33
N LEU A 394 7.66 -4.41 17.60
CA LEU A 394 7.58 -5.68 18.33
C LEU A 394 6.86 -6.79 17.54
N ARG A 395 5.89 -6.48 16.67
CA ARG A 395 5.21 -7.49 15.83
C ARG A 395 6.18 -8.27 14.94
N GLN A 396 7.19 -7.63 14.38
CA GLN A 396 8.19 -8.36 13.60
C GLN A 396 9.06 -9.24 14.51
N ASP A 397 9.34 -8.76 15.72
CA ASP A 397 10.21 -9.43 16.67
C ASP A 397 9.54 -10.59 17.41
N LEU A 398 8.20 -10.60 17.51
CA LEU A 398 7.42 -11.74 17.99
C LEU A 398 7.68 -13.02 17.15
N GLU A 399 8.17 -12.91 15.91
CA GLU A 399 8.62 -14.09 15.14
C GLU A 399 9.78 -14.82 15.83
N HIS A 400 10.61 -14.11 16.59
CA HIS A 400 11.79 -14.60 17.31
C HIS A 400 11.60 -14.53 18.84
N LEU A 401 10.36 -14.69 19.32
CA LEU A 401 10.02 -14.60 20.74
C LEU A 401 10.87 -15.52 21.64
N GLU A 402 11.25 -16.71 21.13
CA GLU A 402 12.15 -17.64 21.83
C GLU A 402 13.47 -16.98 22.22
N LEU A 403 14.06 -16.22 21.29
CA LEU A 403 15.32 -15.53 21.52
C LEU A 403 15.15 -14.31 22.44
N LEU A 404 14.05 -13.56 22.29
CA LEU A 404 13.82 -12.40 23.14
C LEU A 404 13.58 -12.78 24.60
N LYS A 405 12.93 -13.93 24.85
CA LYS A 405 12.69 -14.43 26.20
C LYS A 405 13.94 -14.92 26.92
N THR A 406 15.03 -15.21 26.20
CA THR A 406 16.31 -15.56 26.85
C THR A 406 17.09 -14.33 27.31
N TRP A 407 16.69 -13.12 26.94
CA TRP A 407 17.40 -11.90 27.30
C TRP A 407 17.04 -11.46 28.73
N PRO A 408 18.02 -11.13 29.58
CA PRO A 408 17.78 -10.72 30.97
C PRO A 408 17.35 -9.24 31.03
N VAL A 409 16.21 -8.91 30.41
CA VAL A 409 15.69 -7.55 30.31
C VAL A 409 14.23 -7.52 30.72
N ARG A 410 13.83 -6.48 31.47
CA ARG A 410 12.43 -6.26 31.85
C ARG A 410 11.55 -6.15 30.60
N ALA A 411 10.45 -6.90 30.57
CA ALA A 411 9.52 -6.95 29.45
C ALA A 411 9.02 -5.56 29.00
N ALA A 412 8.69 -4.67 29.94
CA ALA A 412 8.26 -3.31 29.64
C ALA A 412 9.35 -2.50 28.89
N SER A 413 10.62 -2.69 29.21
CA SER A 413 11.74 -2.05 28.50
C SER A 413 11.92 -2.60 27.09
N VAL A 414 11.61 -3.88 26.86
CA VAL A 414 11.57 -4.47 25.51
C VAL A 414 10.48 -3.80 24.68
N VAL A 415 9.25 -3.75 25.21
CA VAL A 415 8.10 -3.15 24.52
C VAL A 415 8.38 -1.68 24.19
N ARG A 416 8.85 -0.87 25.15
CA ARG A 416 9.18 0.54 24.91
C ARG A 416 10.31 0.72 23.91
N GLY A 417 11.39 -0.05 24.07
CA GLY A 417 12.56 0.03 23.20
C GLY A 417 12.22 -0.22 21.72
N GLU A 418 11.39 -1.23 21.45
CA GLU A 418 10.96 -1.57 20.08
C GLU A 418 9.95 -0.56 19.48
N LEU A 419 9.31 0.28 20.29
CA LEU A 419 8.37 1.31 19.83
C LEU A 419 9.05 2.62 19.44
N ILE A 420 10.17 2.98 20.10
CA ILE A 420 10.79 4.31 19.96
C ILE A 420 11.34 4.54 18.55
N TRP A 421 12.13 3.61 18.02
CA TRP A 421 12.75 3.78 16.70
C TRP A 421 11.74 3.96 15.54
N PRO A 422 10.76 3.06 15.33
CA PRO A 422 9.79 3.23 14.24
C PRO A 422 8.95 4.51 14.41
N THR A 423 8.65 4.89 15.66
CA THR A 423 7.98 6.16 15.96
C THR A 423 8.81 7.36 15.51
N MET A 424 10.11 7.37 15.82
CA MET A 424 11.02 8.45 15.39
C MET A 424 11.08 8.56 13.87
N VAL A 425 11.23 7.45 13.16
CA VAL A 425 11.32 7.44 11.68
C VAL A 425 10.04 8.01 11.06
N VAL A 426 8.87 7.53 11.47
CA VAL A 426 7.59 8.03 10.93
C VAL A 426 7.36 9.49 11.29
N THR A 427 7.72 9.91 12.51
CA THR A 427 7.61 11.31 12.96
C THR A 427 8.51 12.23 12.13
N ILE A 428 9.76 11.85 11.86
CA ILE A 428 10.69 12.65 11.04
C ILE A 428 10.13 12.83 9.62
N VAL A 429 9.58 11.77 9.02
CA VAL A 429 8.97 11.85 7.69
C VAL A 429 7.72 12.74 7.72
N ALA A 430 6.87 12.60 8.75
CA ALA A 430 5.68 13.44 8.91
C ALA A 430 6.05 14.92 9.12
N TRP A 431 7.08 15.22 9.92
CA TRP A 431 7.58 16.57 10.11
C TRP A 431 8.18 17.15 8.84
N ALA A 432 8.93 16.37 8.04
CA ALA A 432 9.42 16.83 6.75
C ALA A 432 8.26 17.22 5.82
N CYS A 433 7.20 16.41 5.74
CA CYS A 433 5.98 16.76 5.01
C CYS A 433 5.28 17.99 5.62
N GLY A 434 5.23 18.09 6.95
CA GLY A 434 4.63 19.21 7.68
C GLY A 434 5.34 20.55 7.45
N ILE A 435 6.68 20.56 7.37
CA ILE A 435 7.47 21.75 7.05
C ILE A 435 7.16 22.23 5.62
N VAL A 436 7.10 21.31 4.66
CA VAL A 436 6.70 21.64 3.28
C VAL A 436 5.27 22.18 3.26
N ALA A 437 4.35 21.54 3.98
CA ALA A 437 2.96 21.98 4.10
C ALA A 437 2.82 23.37 4.73
N LEU A 438 3.60 23.69 5.75
CA LEU A 438 3.64 25.02 6.39
C LEU A 438 4.21 26.08 5.44
N THR A 439 5.27 25.75 4.71
CA THR A 439 5.92 26.65 3.74
C THR A 439 4.95 27.05 2.63
N PHE A 440 4.20 26.07 2.10
CA PHE A 440 3.19 26.28 1.06
C PHE A 440 1.79 26.55 1.60
N SER A 441 1.65 26.66 2.92
CA SER A 441 0.33 26.87 3.54
C SER A 441 -0.34 28.07 2.92
N ALA A 442 0.44 29.13 2.63
CA ALA A 442 0.16 30.39 1.91
C ALA A 442 -0.75 30.22 0.68
N ALA A 443 -0.43 29.24 -0.16
CA ALA A 443 -1.14 28.95 -1.39
C ALA A 443 -2.44 28.17 -1.15
N VAL A 444 -2.43 27.24 -0.18
CA VAL A 444 -3.57 26.34 0.09
C VAL A 444 -4.71 27.02 0.86
N PHE A 445 -4.37 27.73 1.94
CA PHE A 445 -5.34 28.32 2.87
C PHE A 445 -5.42 29.84 2.75
N ASN A 446 -5.65 30.35 1.53
CA ASN A 446 -5.58 31.78 1.21
C ASN A 446 -6.57 32.65 2.03
N SER A 447 -7.72 32.11 2.42
CA SER A 447 -8.75 32.79 3.22
C SER A 447 -8.43 32.88 4.71
N THR A 448 -7.43 32.12 5.17
CA THR A 448 -7.09 32.01 6.58
C THR A 448 -5.92 32.91 6.93
N GLY A 449 -6.00 33.65 8.04
CA GLY A 449 -4.92 34.51 8.49
C GLY A 449 -3.60 33.75 8.70
N ARG A 450 -2.47 34.41 8.36
CA ARG A 450 -1.11 33.88 8.61
C ARG A 450 -0.88 33.35 10.04
N PRO A 451 -1.31 34.01 11.13
CA PRO A 451 -1.05 33.51 12.48
C PRO A 451 -1.77 32.18 12.77
N TRP A 452 -2.98 31.98 12.24
CA TRP A 452 -3.73 30.72 12.42
C TRP A 452 -3.06 29.55 11.72
N ARG A 453 -2.54 29.77 10.50
CA ARG A 453 -1.86 28.73 9.72
C ARG A 453 -0.58 28.27 10.40
N MET A 454 0.21 29.22 10.89
CA MET A 454 1.43 28.92 11.62
C MET A 454 1.13 28.22 12.95
N ALA A 455 0.18 28.72 13.73
CA ALA A 455 -0.17 28.14 15.03
C ALA A 455 -0.76 26.72 14.90
N VAL A 456 -1.71 26.50 13.99
CA VAL A 456 -2.32 25.17 13.78
C VAL A 456 -1.32 24.17 13.20
N GLY A 457 -0.52 24.57 12.21
CA GLY A 457 0.45 23.66 11.60
C GLY A 457 1.58 23.29 12.56
N THR A 458 2.06 24.23 13.37
CA THR A 458 3.05 23.92 14.43
C THR A 458 2.46 23.07 15.55
N ALA A 459 1.22 23.36 16.00
CA ALA A 459 0.50 22.51 16.94
C ALA A 459 0.32 21.07 16.43
N ALA A 460 0.00 20.91 15.14
CA ALA A 460 -0.10 19.59 14.50
C ALA A 460 1.26 18.86 14.49
N MET A 461 2.36 19.57 14.24
CA MET A 461 3.71 18.99 14.33
C MET A 461 4.06 18.55 15.76
N ILE A 462 3.67 19.31 16.78
CA ILE A 462 3.88 18.95 18.20
C ILE A 462 3.10 17.69 18.58
N LEU A 463 1.85 17.55 18.11
CA LEU A 463 1.01 16.38 18.40
C LEU A 463 1.44 15.13 17.62
N THR A 464 2.11 15.30 16.49
CA THR A 464 2.52 14.19 15.60
C THR A 464 3.23 13.03 16.33
N PRO A 465 4.31 13.24 17.10
CA PRO A 465 4.98 12.13 17.81
C PRO A 465 4.06 11.40 18.78
N ALA A 466 3.20 12.11 19.51
CA ALA A 466 2.26 11.51 20.46
C ALA A 466 1.24 10.61 19.73
N LEU A 467 0.70 11.08 18.60
CA LEU A 467 -0.24 10.30 17.78
C LEU A 467 0.39 9.07 17.14
N VAL A 468 1.61 9.19 16.63
CA VAL A 468 2.34 8.09 16.02
C VAL A 468 2.70 7.03 17.07
N LEU A 469 3.20 7.46 18.23
CA LEU A 469 3.52 6.55 19.35
C LEU A 469 2.27 5.86 19.88
N ALA A 470 1.15 6.58 19.98
CA ALA A 470 -0.14 6.02 20.37
C ALA A 470 -0.59 4.92 19.42
N GLN A 471 -0.55 5.17 18.11
CA GLN A 471 -0.90 4.16 17.13
C GLN A 471 0.01 2.93 17.25
N TYR A 472 1.34 3.10 17.33
CA TYR A 472 2.24 1.96 17.50
C TYR A 472 1.95 1.18 18.79
N THR A 473 1.67 1.86 19.89
CA THR A 473 1.32 1.22 21.16
C THR A 473 0.03 0.40 21.04
N ILE A 474 -1.01 0.94 20.42
CA ILE A 474 -2.29 0.24 20.20
C ILE A 474 -2.08 -0.99 19.31
N HIS A 475 -1.33 -0.86 18.22
CA HIS A 475 -1.07 -1.98 17.31
C HIS A 475 -0.24 -3.10 17.95
N ASN A 476 0.71 -2.76 18.83
CA ASN A 476 1.51 -3.73 19.57
C ASN A 476 0.73 -4.33 20.75
N ALA A 477 -0.09 -3.55 21.44
CA ALA A 477 -1.03 -4.04 22.45
C ALA A 477 -1.98 -5.08 21.86
N ALA A 478 -2.56 -4.80 20.69
CA ALA A 478 -3.42 -5.75 19.99
C ALA A 478 -2.68 -7.06 19.65
N ALA A 479 -1.39 -6.99 19.28
CA ALA A 479 -0.56 -8.16 18.98
C ALA A 479 -0.28 -9.02 20.21
N LEU A 480 -0.10 -8.40 21.38
CA LEU A 480 0.11 -9.10 22.64
C LEU A 480 -1.20 -9.67 23.21
N MET A 481 -2.30 -8.94 23.12
CA MET A 481 -3.60 -9.38 23.63
C MET A 481 -4.26 -10.44 22.74
N PHE A 482 -4.07 -10.35 21.42
CA PHE A 482 -4.71 -11.22 20.43
C PHE A 482 -3.69 -11.79 19.42
N PRO A 483 -2.67 -12.55 19.87
CA PRO A 483 -1.61 -13.06 19.00
C PRO A 483 -2.15 -13.93 17.86
N ALA A 484 -3.22 -14.70 18.11
CA ALA A 484 -3.86 -15.56 17.12
C ALA A 484 -4.59 -14.80 15.99
N TRP A 485 -4.88 -13.50 16.16
CA TRP A 485 -5.57 -12.69 15.15
C TRP A 485 -4.59 -11.91 14.27
N ILE A 486 -3.38 -11.68 14.77
CA ILE A 486 -2.34 -10.93 14.07
C ILE A 486 -1.35 -11.91 13.48
N HIS A 487 -1.46 -12.08 12.17
CA HIS A 487 -0.57 -12.98 11.43
C HIS A 487 0.80 -12.31 11.32
N LEU A 488 1.80 -12.94 11.95
CA LEU A 488 3.19 -12.52 11.93
C LEU A 488 3.83 -13.06 10.63
N GLY A 489 4.47 -12.19 9.85
CA GLY A 489 5.15 -12.54 8.61
C GLY A 489 4.38 -12.31 7.28
N ALA A 490 4.95 -12.81 6.18
CA ALA A 490 4.45 -12.56 4.81
C ALA A 490 3.21 -13.39 4.41
N GLY A 491 2.74 -14.27 5.29
CA GLY A 491 1.49 -14.99 5.13
C GLY A 491 0.30 -14.06 5.35
N ARG A 492 -0.15 -13.36 4.31
CA ARG A 492 -1.41 -12.60 4.42
C ARG A 492 -2.54 -13.57 4.74
N ALA A 493 -3.18 -13.36 5.88
CA ALA A 493 -4.48 -13.91 6.20
C ALA A 493 -5.43 -13.71 5.01
N ARG A 494 -5.93 -14.80 4.44
CA ARG A 494 -6.87 -14.81 3.31
C ARG A 494 -8.12 -15.54 3.79
N GLY A 495 -9.28 -14.90 3.69
CA GLY A 495 -10.56 -15.48 4.10
C GLY A 495 -11.53 -14.41 4.61
N VAL A 496 -12.81 -14.78 4.74
CA VAL A 496 -13.86 -13.89 5.26
C VAL A 496 -13.70 -13.67 6.77
N ASP A 497 -13.27 -14.71 7.48
CA ASP A 497 -12.81 -14.69 8.87
C ASP A 497 -11.69 -13.65 9.09
N ALA A 498 -10.65 -13.69 8.26
CA ALA A 498 -9.54 -12.74 8.31
C ALA A 498 -9.96 -11.30 7.99
N ILE A 499 -10.94 -11.11 7.08
CA ILE A 499 -11.49 -9.78 6.78
C ILE A 499 -12.26 -9.25 8.00
N GLY A 500 -13.12 -10.07 8.61
CA GLY A 500 -13.86 -9.66 9.80
C GLY A 500 -12.95 -9.39 11.00
N GLN A 501 -11.94 -10.23 11.24
CA GLN A 501 -10.91 -9.96 12.26
C GLN A 501 -10.20 -8.63 12.01
N ARG A 502 -9.83 -8.32 10.76
CA ARG A 502 -9.24 -7.02 10.42
C ARG A 502 -10.19 -5.85 10.62
N LEU A 503 -11.48 -6.02 10.33
CA LEU A 503 -12.48 -4.98 10.56
C LEU A 503 -12.68 -4.71 12.05
N ILE A 504 -12.77 -5.76 12.87
CA ILE A 504 -12.83 -5.64 14.33
C ILE A 504 -11.56 -4.96 14.86
N LEU A 505 -10.38 -5.41 14.42
CA LEU A 505 -9.11 -4.82 14.84
C LEU A 505 -8.99 -3.36 14.39
N LEU A 506 -9.40 -3.03 13.16
CA LEU A 506 -9.37 -1.67 12.65
C LEU A 506 -10.32 -0.77 13.46
N GLY A 507 -11.58 -1.19 13.65
CA GLY A 507 -12.57 -0.47 14.44
C GLY A 507 -12.13 -0.30 15.90
N GLY A 508 -11.61 -1.36 16.52
CA GLY A 508 -11.04 -1.33 17.86
C GLY A 508 -9.83 -0.40 17.95
N THR A 509 -8.96 -0.37 16.94
CA THR A 509 -7.81 0.55 16.90
C THR A 509 -8.27 2.01 16.86
N TRP A 510 -9.22 2.35 15.98
CA TRP A 510 -9.76 3.71 15.90
C TRP A 510 -10.49 4.13 17.17
N LEU A 511 -11.32 3.23 17.74
CA LEU A 511 -12.02 3.49 18.99
C LEU A 511 -11.04 3.72 20.15
N THR A 512 -10.04 2.85 20.27
CA THR A 512 -8.99 2.96 21.31
C THR A 512 -8.18 4.24 21.13
N LEU A 513 -7.87 4.60 19.87
CA LEU A 513 -7.18 5.85 19.56
C LEU A 513 -8.03 7.05 20.00
N VAL A 514 -9.33 7.08 19.67
CA VAL A 514 -10.23 8.16 20.12
C VAL A 514 -10.26 8.24 21.65
N VAL A 515 -10.45 7.11 22.34
CA VAL A 515 -10.49 7.07 23.81
C VAL A 515 -9.19 7.58 24.42
N LEU A 516 -8.04 7.19 23.88
CA LEU A 516 -6.72 7.64 24.34
C LEU A 516 -6.51 9.14 24.07
N LEU A 517 -7.03 9.70 22.97
CA LEU A 517 -6.90 11.14 22.72
C LEU A 517 -7.83 11.99 23.60
N LEU A 518 -8.93 11.45 24.14
CA LEU A 518 -9.95 12.25 24.84
C LEU A 518 -9.38 13.06 26.02
N PRO A 519 -8.63 12.50 26.98
CA PRO A 519 -8.15 13.26 28.13
C PRO A 519 -7.22 14.40 27.72
N GLY A 520 -6.27 14.11 26.82
CA GLY A 520 -5.33 15.10 26.30
C GLY A 520 -6.03 16.22 25.52
N THR A 521 -7.00 15.88 24.67
CA THR A 521 -7.73 16.86 23.86
C THR A 521 -8.68 17.72 24.70
N ILE A 522 -9.31 17.17 25.73
CA ILE A 522 -10.17 17.93 26.66
C ILE A 522 -9.32 18.95 27.42
N VAL A 523 -8.21 18.53 28.02
CA VAL A 523 -7.34 19.44 28.79
C VAL A 523 -6.67 20.46 27.88
N GLY A 524 -6.11 20.02 26.74
CA GLY A 524 -5.51 20.91 25.75
C GLY A 524 -6.51 21.93 25.19
N GLY A 525 -7.75 21.49 24.95
CA GLY A 525 -8.86 22.34 24.51
C GLY A 525 -9.31 23.35 25.58
N ALA A 526 -9.39 22.94 26.85
CA ALA A 526 -9.73 23.83 27.96
C ALA A 526 -8.67 24.92 28.16
N ILE A 527 -7.39 24.56 28.13
CA ILE A 527 -6.27 25.52 28.16
C ILE A 527 -6.35 26.44 26.95
N ALA A 528 -6.68 25.88 25.79
CA ALA A 528 -6.78 26.68 24.58
C ALA A 528 -7.94 27.68 24.61
N LEU A 529 -9.06 27.33 25.24
CA LEU A 529 -10.19 28.25 25.43
C LEU A 529 -9.88 29.31 26.48
N ALA A 530 -9.25 28.93 27.59
CA ALA A 530 -8.91 29.83 28.69
C ALA A 530 -7.91 30.93 28.25
N LEU A 531 -6.91 30.56 27.45
CA LEU A 531 -5.88 31.49 26.98
C LEU A 531 -6.23 32.20 25.67
N TYR A 532 -7.38 31.86 25.04
CA TYR A 532 -7.78 32.39 23.73
C TYR A 532 -7.76 33.92 23.68
N ARG A 533 -8.31 34.57 24.72
CA ARG A 533 -8.39 36.04 24.80
C ARG A 533 -7.03 36.72 24.94
N LEU A 534 -6.02 36.01 25.45
CA LEU A 534 -4.70 36.56 25.75
C LEU A 534 -3.73 36.41 24.56
N ALA A 535 -3.70 35.23 23.91
CA ALA A 535 -2.70 34.91 22.89
C ALA A 535 -3.29 34.60 21.50
N GLY A 536 -4.62 34.68 21.34
CA GLY A 536 -5.29 34.50 20.06
C GLY A 536 -4.97 33.16 19.40
N PRO A 537 -4.58 33.12 18.11
CA PRO A 537 -4.22 31.88 17.41
C PRO A 537 -3.11 31.05 18.06
N TRP A 538 -2.13 31.68 18.70
CA TRP A 538 -0.94 31.01 19.23
C TRP A 538 -1.23 30.09 20.42
N VAL A 539 -2.44 30.17 20.95
CA VAL A 539 -2.94 29.36 22.04
C VAL A 539 -3.04 27.87 21.68
N CYS A 540 -3.04 27.53 20.38
CA CYS A 540 -2.93 26.14 19.94
C CYS A 540 -1.61 25.47 20.38
N LEU A 541 -0.52 26.22 20.57
CA LEU A 541 0.78 25.69 20.98
C LEU A 541 0.78 25.11 22.42
N PRO A 542 0.45 25.88 23.47
CA PRO A 542 0.40 25.34 24.83
C PRO A 542 -0.65 24.23 24.97
N GLY A 543 -1.80 24.34 24.28
CA GLY A 543 -2.81 23.29 24.25
C GLY A 543 -2.28 21.98 23.63
N ALA A 544 -1.55 22.07 22.52
CA ALA A 544 -0.91 20.92 21.87
C ALA A 544 0.19 20.29 22.73
N LEU A 545 1.02 21.10 23.40
CA LEU A 545 2.05 20.61 24.32
C LEU A 545 1.44 19.86 25.51
N CYS A 546 0.40 20.42 26.13
CA CYS A 546 -0.29 19.77 27.26
C CYS A 546 -0.96 18.47 26.82
N CYS A 547 -1.65 18.48 25.67
CA CYS A 547 -2.24 17.28 25.09
C CYS A 547 -1.19 16.20 24.81
N ALA A 548 -0.06 16.56 24.17
CA ALA A 548 1.04 15.64 23.90
C ALA A 548 1.67 15.08 25.19
N ALA A 549 1.80 15.89 26.23
CA ALA A 549 2.34 15.47 27.52
C ALA A 549 1.42 14.45 28.21
N ILE A 550 0.11 14.70 28.24
CA ILE A 550 -0.89 13.78 28.82
C ILE A 550 -0.87 12.44 28.07
N ILE A 551 -0.94 12.48 26.75
CA ILE A 551 -0.86 11.26 25.92
C ILE A 551 0.47 10.54 26.18
N GLY A 552 1.59 11.27 26.32
CA GLY A 552 2.88 10.68 26.65
C GLY A 552 2.87 9.92 27.98
N ILE A 553 2.25 10.49 29.03
CA ILE A 553 2.11 9.83 30.34
C ILE A 553 1.25 8.57 30.22
N GLU A 554 0.09 8.66 29.56
CA GLU A 554 -0.79 7.52 29.33
C GLU A 554 -0.09 6.38 28.58
N LEU A 555 0.75 6.71 27.61
CA LEU A 555 1.53 5.72 26.85
C LEU A 555 2.63 5.06 27.67
N VAL A 556 3.27 5.78 28.59
CA VAL A 556 4.21 5.16 29.54
C VAL A 556 3.48 4.15 30.43
N VAL A 557 2.30 4.52 30.96
CA VAL A 557 1.47 3.61 31.77
C VAL A 557 1.01 2.40 30.94
N ALA A 558 0.56 2.63 29.71
CA ALA A 558 0.12 1.57 28.82
C ALA A 558 1.26 0.59 28.50
N THR A 559 2.47 1.08 28.22
CA THR A 559 3.63 0.21 27.92
C THR A 559 4.12 -0.58 29.13
N GLU A 560 3.99 -0.05 30.35
CA GLU A 560 4.23 -0.83 31.58
C GLU A 560 3.16 -1.93 31.77
N ALA A 561 1.89 -1.62 31.50
CA ALA A 561 0.80 -2.61 31.57
C ALA A 561 0.93 -3.73 30.52
N LEU A 562 1.64 -3.49 29.41
CA LEU A 562 1.94 -4.52 28.40
C LEU A 562 3.04 -5.49 28.82
N GLY A 563 3.89 -5.13 29.78
CA GLY A 563 4.99 -5.98 30.25
C GLY A 563 4.53 -7.36 30.75
N PRO A 564 3.57 -7.44 31.69
CA PRO A 564 3.06 -8.73 32.17
C PRO A 564 2.40 -9.58 31.07
N LEU A 565 1.76 -8.95 30.09
CA LEU A 565 1.15 -9.66 28.94
C LEU A 565 2.23 -10.30 28.06
N TYR A 566 3.33 -9.59 27.84
CA TYR A 566 4.49 -10.12 27.11
C TYR A 566 5.12 -11.32 27.83
N GLU A 567 5.24 -11.27 29.16
CA GLU A 567 5.80 -12.39 29.95
C GLU A 567 4.92 -13.64 29.88
N ARG A 568 3.59 -13.47 29.96
CA ARG A 568 2.61 -14.56 29.87
C ARG A 568 2.46 -15.16 28.47
N LEU A 569 2.99 -14.51 27.44
CA LEU A 569 2.84 -14.96 26.05
C LEU A 569 3.59 -16.29 25.83
N ASP A 570 2.88 -17.37 25.59
CA ASP A 570 3.50 -18.67 25.28
C ASP A 570 4.11 -18.65 23.86
N VAL A 571 5.28 -19.26 23.71
CA VAL A 571 5.99 -19.41 22.43
C VAL A 571 5.13 -20.15 21.40
N THR A 572 4.30 -21.09 21.85
CA THR A 572 3.42 -21.88 20.97
C THR A 572 2.19 -21.10 20.48
N SER A 573 1.85 -20.00 21.15
CA SER A 573 0.65 -19.20 20.84
C SER A 573 0.80 -18.32 19.59
N VAL A 574 2.04 -18.13 19.13
CA VAL A 574 2.38 -17.35 17.93
C VAL A 574 2.34 -18.26 16.71
N GLU A 575 1.27 -18.16 15.89
CA GLU A 575 1.19 -18.88 14.61
C GLU A 575 2.29 -18.39 13.66
N ARG A 576 3.36 -19.19 13.52
CA ARG A 576 4.40 -18.99 12.51
C ARG A 576 3.84 -19.35 11.13
N ALA A 577 4.12 -18.52 10.13
CA ALA A 577 3.83 -18.86 8.75
C ALA A 577 4.76 -19.99 8.28
N GLU A 578 4.29 -21.23 8.33
CA GLU A 578 4.95 -22.39 7.69
C GLU A 578 5.09 -22.22 6.17
#